data_AF-A0A840WUW7-F1
#
_entry.id   AF-A0A840WUW7-F1
#
_cell.length_a   1.000
_cell.length_b   1.000
_cell.length_c   1.000
_cell.angle_alpha   90.00
_cell.angle_beta   90.00
_cell.angle_gamma   90.00
#
_symmetry.space_group_name_H-M   'P 1'
#
loop_
_entity.id
_entity.type
_entity.pdbx_description
1 polymer ?
#
loop_
_entity_poly.entity_id
_entity_poly.type
_entity_poly.pdbx_seq_one_letter_code
_entity_poly.pdbx_strand_id
1 'polypeptide(L)'
;MEPPRLLNVLVVSGVILGLLLFGYSTTQIYLQFGGTPGATEAPGPHDGVEPTHDASPGPEREGASAGDGSTGPQTQAGAEPTTVVYQVVEATSVGFTGRVTVTNTSQTTLDTWELALAFETAEVTAVHDADWEPLGDGILARASGPDGQLEPGASVSLTFDAIGASQSPVRCSLNGHVCDL
;
A
#
# COMPACT_ATOMS: atom_id res chain seq x y z
N MET A 1 -6.37 22.08 49.38
CA MET A 1 -5.13 21.26 49.44
C MET A 1 -4.83 20.86 48.02
N GLU A 2 -3.91 21.57 47.35
CA GLU A 2 -3.46 21.16 46.02
C GLU A 2 -2.87 19.75 46.10
N PRO A 3 -3.31 18.81 45.24
CA PRO A 3 -2.68 17.49 45.18
C PRO A 3 -1.21 17.67 44.76
N PRO A 4 -0.28 16.89 45.36
CA PRO A 4 1.14 17.04 45.08
C PRO A 4 1.39 16.77 43.60
N ARG A 5 2.02 17.72 42.91
CA ARG A 5 2.28 17.71 41.45
C ARG A 5 2.89 16.38 40.95
N LEU A 6 3.63 15.68 41.81
CA LEU A 6 4.22 14.37 41.53
C LEU A 6 3.17 13.27 41.29
N LEU A 7 2.02 13.31 41.97
CA LEU A 7 0.97 12.31 41.78
C LEU A 7 0.34 12.43 40.38
N ASN A 8 0.08 13.65 39.92
CA ASN A 8 -0.47 13.89 38.58
C ASN A 8 0.51 13.46 37.48
N VAL A 9 1.82 13.69 37.69
CA VAL A 9 2.86 13.25 36.74
C VAL A 9 2.94 11.72 36.65
N LEU A 10 2.87 11.03 37.79
CA LEU A 10 2.87 9.56 37.82
C LEU A 10 1.63 8.96 37.16
N VAL A 11 0.44 9.54 37.40
CA VAL A 11 -0.81 9.08 36.77
C VAL A 11 -0.76 9.27 35.26
N VAL A 12 -0.32 10.44 34.78
CA VAL A 12 -0.24 10.73 33.33
C VAL A 12 0.79 9.81 32.66
N SER A 13 1.96 9.59 33.27
CA SER A 13 2.97 8.67 32.74
C SER A 13 2.46 7.23 32.68
N GLY A 14 1.77 6.75 33.73
CA GLY A 14 1.18 5.41 33.76
C GLY A 14 0.11 5.21 32.68
N VAL A 15 -0.73 6.21 32.44
CA VAL A 15 -1.75 6.17 31.37
C VAL A 15 -1.09 6.12 29.99
N ILE A 16 -0.07 6.95 29.74
CA ILE A 16 0.65 6.95 28.46
C ILE A 16 1.34 5.60 28.20
N LEU A 17 2.03 5.05 29.21
CA LEU A 17 2.65 3.72 29.12
C LEU A 17 1.62 2.61 28.88
N GLY A 18 0.47 2.68 29.55
CA GLY A 18 -0.63 1.74 29.34
C GLY A 18 -1.19 1.79 27.93
N LEU A 19 -1.38 2.99 27.36
CA LEU A 19 -1.87 3.17 26.00
C LEU A 19 -0.85 2.69 24.95
N LEU A 20 0.44 2.96 25.15
CA LEU A 20 1.50 2.48 24.26
C LEU A 20 1.62 0.95 24.25
N LEU A 21 1.59 0.32 25.43
CA LEU A 21 1.61 -1.14 25.56
C LEU A 21 0.36 -1.79 24.97
N PHE A 22 -0.83 -1.19 25.18
CA PHE A 22 -2.07 -1.68 24.60
C PHE A 22 -2.06 -1.60 23.07
N GLY A 23 -1.59 -0.49 22.50
CA GLY A 23 -1.45 -0.33 21.04
C GLY A 23 -0.43 -1.29 20.41
N TYR A 24 0.64 -1.62 21.13
CA TYR A 24 1.61 -2.63 20.66
C TYR A 24 1.03 -4.06 20.69
N SER A 25 0.20 -4.37 21.69
CA SER A 25 -0.36 -5.71 21.92
C SER A 25 -1.38 -6.18 20.86
N THR A 26 -1.95 -5.29 20.06
CA THR A 26 -2.99 -5.63 19.07
C THR A 26 -2.44 -6.13 17.73
N THR A 27 -1.12 -6.33 17.59
CA THR A 27 -0.47 -6.61 16.29
C THR A 27 -0.40 -8.10 15.90
N GLN A 28 -1.06 -9.01 16.61
CA GLN A 28 -1.03 -10.45 16.29
C GLN A 28 -2.44 -11.07 16.33
N ILE A 29 -3.22 -10.91 15.26
CA ILE A 29 -4.32 -11.82 14.94
C ILE A 29 -4.03 -12.41 13.57
N TYR A 30 -3.50 -13.63 13.57
CA TYR A 30 -3.31 -14.46 12.38
C TYR A 30 -4.48 -15.45 12.33
N LEU A 31 -5.55 -15.11 11.61
CA LEU A 31 -6.63 -16.05 11.35
C LEU A 31 -6.19 -16.98 10.21
N GLN A 32 -5.73 -18.19 10.57
CA GLN A 32 -5.58 -19.28 9.62
C GLN A 32 -6.96 -19.77 9.21
N PHE A 33 -7.45 -19.31 8.07
CA PHE A 33 -8.62 -19.90 7.42
C PHE A 33 -8.18 -21.18 6.69
N GLY A 34 -8.81 -22.30 7.06
CA GLY A 34 -8.38 -23.66 6.75
C GLY A 34 -8.25 -23.98 5.25
N GLY A 35 -7.19 -24.74 4.93
CA GLY A 35 -7.00 -25.35 3.64
C GLY A 35 -7.91 -26.57 3.42
N THR A 36 -8.66 -26.50 2.31
CA THR A 36 -9.19 -27.56 1.41
C THR A 36 -9.97 -28.76 1.98
N PRO A 37 -11.03 -29.16 1.26
CA PRO A 37 -10.84 -30.29 0.35
C PRO A 37 -11.43 -30.01 -1.04
N GLY A 38 -10.56 -29.58 -1.96
CA GLY A 38 -10.78 -29.77 -3.38
C GLY A 38 -10.20 -31.11 -3.78
N ALA A 39 -10.99 -32.18 -3.69
CA ALA A 39 -10.71 -33.45 -4.34
C ALA A 39 -12.03 -34.20 -4.55
N THR A 40 -12.69 -33.91 -5.66
CA THR A 40 -13.57 -34.90 -6.30
C THR A 40 -13.18 -34.91 -7.77
N GLU A 41 -12.19 -35.75 -8.06
CA GLU A 41 -11.78 -36.07 -9.41
C GLU A 41 -12.55 -37.32 -9.90
N ALA A 42 -13.29 -37.09 -10.99
CA ALA A 42 -13.72 -38.00 -12.06
C ALA A 42 -14.85 -39.04 -11.78
N PRO A 43 -15.57 -39.56 -12.81
CA PRO A 43 -15.44 -39.34 -14.27
C PRO A 43 -16.77 -39.02 -15.02
N GLY A 44 -16.69 -38.45 -16.23
CA GLY A 44 -17.78 -38.56 -17.25
C GLY A 44 -17.87 -39.98 -17.83
N PRO A 45 -18.73 -40.32 -18.82
CA PRO A 45 -19.63 -39.50 -19.65
C PRO A 45 -21.10 -39.95 -19.54
N HIS A 46 -22.04 -39.35 -20.28
CA HIS A 46 -23.04 -40.03 -21.13
C HIS A 46 -24.13 -39.05 -21.61
N ASP A 47 -24.36 -39.12 -22.91
CA ASP A 47 -25.36 -38.44 -23.73
C ASP A 47 -26.78 -38.48 -23.18
N GLY A 48 -27.56 -37.43 -23.51
CA GLY A 48 -28.98 -37.62 -23.77
C GLY A 48 -29.91 -36.48 -23.33
N VAL A 49 -30.55 -35.88 -24.35
CA VAL A 49 -31.94 -35.36 -24.33
C VAL A 49 -32.14 -33.91 -23.86
N GLU A 50 -32.23 -33.01 -24.85
CA GLU A 50 -33.16 -31.86 -24.84
C GLU A 50 -34.61 -32.39 -24.98
N PRO A 51 -35.65 -31.76 -24.38
CA PRO A 51 -36.36 -30.70 -25.11
C PRO A 51 -37.06 -29.60 -24.26
N THR A 52 -37.04 -28.37 -24.79
CA THR A 52 -38.08 -27.30 -24.82
C THR A 52 -38.96 -26.97 -23.59
N HIS A 53 -38.91 -25.73 -23.09
CA HIS A 53 -40.07 -24.80 -23.13
C HIS A 53 -39.74 -23.35 -22.71
N ASP A 54 -40.39 -22.44 -23.43
CA ASP A 54 -40.48 -20.97 -23.35
C ASP A 54 -41.21 -20.47 -22.09
N ALA A 55 -40.76 -19.36 -21.46
CA ALA A 55 -41.59 -18.33 -20.79
C ALA A 55 -40.77 -17.27 -20.01
N SER A 56 -40.95 -16.00 -20.37
CA SER A 56 -40.66 -14.76 -19.61
C SER A 56 -42.01 -14.19 -19.07
N PRO A 57 -42.16 -13.08 -18.29
CA PRO A 57 -41.34 -12.34 -17.31
C PRO A 57 -42.04 -11.97 -15.95
N GLY A 58 -41.27 -11.45 -14.97
CA GLY A 58 -41.69 -10.42 -13.95
C GLY A 58 -41.95 -10.87 -12.49
N PRO A 59 -42.11 -9.96 -11.50
CA PRO A 59 -41.48 -8.63 -11.27
C PRO A 59 -41.07 -8.36 -9.76
N GLU A 60 -40.60 -7.13 -9.45
CA GLU A 60 -40.53 -6.43 -8.13
C GLU A 60 -39.38 -6.78 -7.16
N ARG A 61 -38.38 -5.91 -6.95
CA ARG A 61 -38.25 -4.65 -6.14
C ARG A 61 -37.92 -4.84 -4.65
N GLU A 62 -36.94 -4.03 -4.26
CA GLU A 62 -36.61 -3.49 -2.93
C GLU A 62 -35.84 -4.34 -1.90
N GLY A 63 -34.67 -3.80 -1.54
CA GLY A 63 -33.83 -4.24 -0.43
C GLY A 63 -32.60 -3.35 -0.31
N ALA A 64 -32.80 -2.09 0.08
CA ALA A 64 -31.72 -1.20 0.47
C ALA A 64 -30.96 -1.76 1.68
N SER A 65 -29.63 -1.70 1.65
CA SER A 65 -28.85 -1.45 2.86
C SER A 65 -27.55 -0.77 2.52
N ALA A 66 -27.45 0.46 3.01
CA ALA A 66 -26.25 1.23 3.11
C ALA A 66 -25.16 0.41 3.82
N GLY A 67 -24.06 0.16 3.10
CA GLY A 67 -22.79 -0.20 3.71
C GLY A 67 -21.92 1.04 3.64
N ASP A 68 -21.87 1.74 4.76
CA ASP A 68 -20.95 2.84 5.07
C ASP A 68 -19.54 2.50 4.60
N GLY A 69 -19.14 3.07 3.45
CA GLY A 69 -17.82 2.90 2.88
C GLY A 69 -16.83 3.59 3.79
N SER A 70 -16.03 2.78 4.49
CA SER A 70 -14.93 3.23 5.32
C SER A 70 -13.92 4.01 4.47
N THR A 71 -14.09 5.32 4.36
CA THR A 71 -13.16 6.23 3.69
C THR A 71 -11.99 6.55 4.63
N GLY A 72 -11.28 5.52 5.05
CA GLY A 72 -9.91 5.67 5.54
C GLY A 72 -8.94 5.51 4.35
N PRO A 73 -7.75 6.13 4.37
CA PRO A 73 -6.69 5.77 3.44
C PRO A 73 -6.35 4.28 3.65
N GLN A 74 -6.86 3.43 2.76
CA GLN A 74 -6.53 2.01 2.73
C GLN A 74 -5.32 1.89 1.79
N THR A 75 -4.11 1.74 2.34
CA THR A 75 -2.97 1.30 1.54
C THR A 75 -3.33 -0.10 1.01
N GLN A 76 -3.43 -0.24 -0.31
CA GLN A 76 -3.88 -1.48 -0.96
C GLN A 76 -2.76 -2.53 -0.92
N ALA A 77 -2.55 -3.13 0.24
CA ALA A 77 -1.66 -4.27 0.41
C ALA A 77 -2.24 -5.46 -0.37
N GLY A 78 -1.48 -6.00 -1.34
CA GLY A 78 -1.83 -7.23 -2.06
C GLY A 78 -2.10 -7.11 -3.56
N ALA A 79 -1.90 -5.95 -4.20
CA ALA A 79 -1.86 -5.86 -5.66
C ALA A 79 -0.44 -6.13 -6.18
N GLU A 80 -0.14 -7.37 -6.60
CA GLU A 80 1.12 -7.73 -7.28
C GLU A 80 0.96 -7.75 -8.82
N PRO A 81 2.01 -7.46 -9.63
CA PRO A 81 3.20 -6.67 -9.32
C PRO A 81 3.02 -5.20 -9.75
N THR A 82 3.85 -4.36 -9.18
CA THR A 82 4.13 -3.01 -9.68
C THR A 82 5.62 -2.96 -9.95
N THR A 83 6.03 -2.37 -11.07
CA THR A 83 7.44 -2.25 -11.43
C THR A 83 7.94 -0.86 -11.07
N VAL A 84 9.14 -0.80 -10.52
CA VAL A 84 9.82 0.46 -10.21
C VAL A 84 11.09 0.54 -11.05
N VAL A 85 11.29 1.66 -11.73
CA VAL A 85 12.51 1.93 -12.51
C VAL A 85 13.16 3.17 -11.95
N TYR A 86 14.46 3.07 -11.65
CA TYR A 86 15.25 4.19 -11.14
C TYR A 86 16.30 4.63 -12.17
N GLN A 87 16.51 5.95 -12.26
CA GLN A 87 17.63 6.51 -13.02
C GLN A 87 18.12 7.83 -12.40
N VAL A 88 19.41 8.10 -12.57
CA VAL A 88 20.00 9.42 -12.29
C VAL A 88 19.80 10.29 -13.53
N VAL A 89 19.14 11.44 -13.39
CA VAL A 89 18.86 12.38 -14.48
C VAL A 89 19.98 13.40 -14.62
N GLU A 90 20.48 13.90 -13.50
CA GLU A 90 21.58 14.86 -13.45
C GLU A 90 22.44 14.56 -12.22
N ALA A 91 23.76 14.76 -12.33
CA ALA A 91 24.68 14.62 -11.22
C ALA A 91 25.75 15.71 -11.26
N THR A 92 26.11 16.21 -10.07
CA THR A 92 27.12 17.24 -9.85
C THR A 92 28.14 16.73 -8.83
N SER A 93 29.11 17.56 -8.45
CA SER A 93 30.06 17.23 -7.37
C SER A 93 29.45 17.25 -5.97
N VAL A 94 28.25 17.82 -5.80
CA VAL A 94 27.61 18.03 -4.47
C VAL A 94 26.35 17.17 -4.30
N GLY A 95 25.69 16.82 -5.40
CA GLY A 95 24.42 16.10 -5.36
C GLY A 95 23.95 15.64 -6.72
N PHE A 96 22.78 15.03 -6.77
CA PHE A 96 22.17 14.49 -7.98
C PHE A 96 20.65 14.57 -7.93
N THR A 97 20.03 14.56 -9.12
CA THR A 97 18.58 14.45 -9.28
C THR A 97 18.27 13.03 -9.76
N GLY A 98 17.47 12.31 -8.99
CA GLY A 98 16.94 10.99 -9.35
C GLY A 98 15.54 11.09 -9.95
N ARG A 99 15.22 10.18 -10.86
CA ARG A 99 13.84 9.93 -11.32
C ARG A 99 13.47 8.49 -11.00
N VAL A 100 12.26 8.33 -10.51
CA VAL A 100 11.66 7.01 -10.27
C VAL A 100 10.36 6.93 -11.05
N THR A 101 10.19 5.86 -11.81
CA THR A 101 8.96 5.57 -12.54
C THR A 101 8.31 4.35 -11.92
N VAL A 102 7.05 4.50 -11.52
CA VAL A 102 6.22 3.43 -10.96
C VAL A 102 5.21 3.03 -12.03
N THR A 103 5.16 1.74 -12.35
CA THR A 103 4.21 1.17 -13.32
C THR A 103 3.31 0.16 -12.63
N ASN A 104 2.00 0.30 -12.79
CA ASN A 104 1.05 -0.72 -12.35
C ASN A 104 1.03 -1.86 -13.35
N THR A 105 1.64 -3.00 -13.02
CA THR A 105 1.65 -4.21 -13.87
C THR A 105 0.60 -5.24 -13.44
N SER A 106 -0.22 -4.90 -12.44
CA SER A 106 -1.37 -5.70 -12.01
C SER A 106 -2.57 -5.51 -12.93
N GLN A 107 -3.62 -6.31 -12.72
CA GLN A 107 -4.90 -6.20 -13.45
C GLN A 107 -5.91 -5.29 -12.74
N THR A 108 -5.53 -4.70 -11.60
CA THR A 108 -6.41 -3.86 -10.77
C THR A 108 -5.92 -2.43 -10.77
N THR A 109 -6.83 -1.47 -10.86
CA THR A 109 -6.48 -0.06 -10.63
C THR A 109 -6.01 0.13 -9.19
N LEU A 110 -4.90 0.84 -9.02
CA LEU A 110 -4.41 1.28 -7.72
C LEU A 110 -4.97 2.67 -7.46
N ASP A 111 -5.73 2.85 -6.38
CA ASP A 111 -6.26 4.19 -6.03
C ASP A 111 -5.24 5.04 -5.24
N THR A 112 -4.24 4.36 -4.66
CA THR A 112 -3.13 4.97 -3.92
C THR A 112 -1.88 4.13 -4.12
N TRP A 113 -0.71 4.77 -3.94
CA TRP A 113 0.56 4.05 -3.86
C TRP A 113 1.50 4.70 -2.86
N GLU A 114 2.38 3.86 -2.30
CA GLU A 114 3.40 4.24 -1.33
C GLU A 114 4.74 3.60 -1.73
N LEU A 115 5.75 4.44 -1.98
CA LEU A 115 7.10 4.05 -2.35
C LEU A 115 8.08 4.43 -1.24
N ALA A 116 8.74 3.44 -0.66
CA ALA A 116 9.86 3.63 0.25
C ALA A 116 11.18 3.37 -0.47
N LEU A 117 12.11 4.31 -0.39
CA LEU A 117 13.48 4.18 -0.90
C LEU A 117 14.47 4.48 0.22
N ALA A 118 15.54 3.68 0.30
CA ALA A 118 16.65 3.93 1.21
C ALA A 118 17.98 4.06 0.45
N PHE A 119 18.88 4.88 0.96
CA PHE A 119 20.13 5.26 0.33
C PHE A 119 21.28 5.02 1.32
N GLU A 120 22.40 4.45 0.86
CA GLU A 120 23.53 4.14 1.75
C GLU A 120 24.14 5.41 2.36
N THR A 121 24.46 6.41 1.52
CA THR A 121 25.08 7.66 1.97
C THR A 121 24.41 8.94 1.48
N ALA A 122 23.52 8.88 0.48
CA ALA A 122 22.86 10.05 -0.07
C ALA A 122 21.66 10.48 0.78
N GLU A 123 21.50 11.80 0.93
CA GLU A 123 20.39 12.40 1.67
C GLU A 123 19.43 13.06 0.68
N VAL A 124 18.17 12.61 0.64
CA VAL A 124 17.14 13.24 -0.19
C VAL A 124 16.65 14.51 0.51
N THR A 125 16.66 15.62 -0.23
CA THR A 125 16.33 16.96 0.28
C THR A 125 14.99 17.50 -0.24
N ALA A 126 14.55 17.01 -1.39
CA ALA A 126 13.26 17.36 -1.99
C ALA A 126 12.74 16.22 -2.85
N VAL A 127 11.41 16.07 -2.91
CA VAL A 127 10.70 15.22 -3.87
C VAL A 127 9.66 16.08 -4.57
N HIS A 128 9.51 15.86 -5.87
CA HIS A 128 8.53 16.51 -6.74
C HIS A 128 7.58 15.45 -7.30
N ASP A 129 6.37 15.87 -7.65
CA ASP A 129 5.30 15.03 -8.22
C ASP A 129 4.79 13.90 -7.29
N ALA A 130 5.06 14.01 -5.98
CA ALA A 130 4.50 13.15 -4.94
C ALA A 130 4.54 13.87 -3.58
N ASP A 131 3.63 13.47 -2.68
CA ASP A 131 3.79 13.78 -1.26
C ASP A 131 4.93 12.94 -0.70
N TRP A 132 5.69 13.47 0.26
CA TRP A 132 6.80 12.70 0.83
C TRP A 132 7.12 13.07 2.28
N GLU A 133 7.74 12.11 2.96
CA GLU A 133 8.29 12.28 4.31
C GLU A 133 9.69 11.65 4.39
N PRO A 134 10.62 12.23 5.15
CA PRO A 134 11.92 11.64 5.37
C PRO A 134 11.81 10.40 6.27
N LEU A 135 12.57 9.37 5.92
CA LEU A 135 12.86 8.21 6.76
C LEU A 135 14.29 8.32 7.28
N GLY A 136 14.66 7.48 8.27
CA GLY A 136 15.98 7.54 8.89
C GLY A 136 17.16 7.43 7.91
N ASP A 137 17.00 6.62 6.85
CA ASP A 137 18.00 6.43 5.79
C ASP A 137 17.42 6.57 4.38
N GLY A 138 16.35 7.37 4.22
CA GLY A 138 15.63 7.41 2.96
C GLY A 138 14.39 8.29 2.96
N ILE A 139 13.43 7.92 2.11
CA ILE A 139 12.16 8.63 1.95
C ILE A 139 10.98 7.66 1.87
N LEU A 140 9.82 8.17 2.24
CA LEU A 140 8.51 7.60 1.95
C LEU A 140 7.74 8.56 1.05
N ALA A 141 7.59 8.22 -0.24
CA ALA A 141 6.81 8.97 -1.20
C ALA A 141 5.42 8.35 -1.39
N ARG A 142 4.39 9.17 -1.51
CA ARG A 142 2.99 8.75 -1.59
C ARG A 142 2.24 9.60 -2.62
N ALA A 143 1.28 8.99 -3.30
CA ALA A 143 0.24 9.74 -3.99
C ALA A 143 -1.12 9.08 -3.79
N SER A 144 -2.15 9.91 -3.73
CA SER A 144 -3.53 9.50 -3.50
C SER A 144 -4.51 10.40 -4.24
N GLY A 145 -5.74 9.93 -4.42
CA GLY A 145 -6.76 10.69 -5.16
C GLY A 145 -6.47 10.71 -6.66
N PRO A 146 -6.84 11.78 -7.39
CA PRO A 146 -6.70 11.82 -8.84
C PRO A 146 -5.26 11.60 -9.35
N ASP A 147 -4.27 12.07 -8.59
CA ASP A 147 -2.84 11.97 -8.95
C ASP A 147 -2.21 10.64 -8.50
N GLY A 148 -2.87 9.90 -7.62
CA GLY A 148 -2.45 8.58 -7.14
C GLY A 148 -3.08 7.41 -7.88
N GLN A 149 -4.10 7.66 -8.70
CA GLN A 149 -4.79 6.61 -9.41
C GLN A 149 -3.95 6.08 -10.58
N LEU A 150 -3.57 4.80 -10.53
CA LEU A 150 -2.87 4.11 -11.60
C LEU A 150 -3.73 2.95 -12.13
N GLU A 151 -4.29 3.11 -13.32
CA GLU A 151 -4.93 2.03 -14.06
C GLU A 151 -3.94 0.91 -14.42
N PRO A 152 -4.41 -0.31 -14.72
CA PRO A 152 -3.57 -1.38 -15.25
C PRO A 152 -2.74 -0.92 -16.46
N GLY A 153 -1.41 -1.07 -16.38
CA GLY A 153 -0.46 -0.64 -17.40
C GLY A 153 -0.07 0.84 -17.36
N ALA A 154 -0.72 1.67 -16.53
CA ALA A 154 -0.36 3.07 -16.37
C ALA A 154 0.95 3.24 -15.58
N SER A 155 1.61 4.39 -15.79
CA SER A 155 2.83 4.75 -15.08
C SER A 155 2.79 6.18 -14.58
N VAL A 156 3.38 6.41 -13.42
CA VAL A 156 3.66 7.74 -12.85
C VAL A 156 5.17 7.89 -12.66
N SER A 157 5.65 9.12 -12.63
CA SER A 157 7.04 9.39 -12.30
C SER A 157 7.14 10.47 -11.23
N LEU A 158 8.08 10.28 -10.32
CA LEU A 158 8.50 11.29 -9.36
C LEU A 158 9.98 11.61 -9.58
N THR A 159 10.38 12.81 -9.18
CA THR A 159 11.78 13.22 -9.18
C THR A 159 12.20 13.67 -7.79
N PHE A 160 13.47 13.48 -7.45
CA PHE A 160 14.00 13.90 -6.15
C PHE A 160 15.39 14.49 -6.30
N ASP A 161 15.72 15.43 -5.43
CA ASP A 161 17.04 16.04 -5.33
C ASP A 161 17.74 15.52 -4.08
N ALA A 162 18.97 15.05 -4.23
CA ALA A 162 19.75 14.49 -3.15
C ALA A 162 21.15 15.10 -3.06
N ILE A 163 21.65 15.22 -1.84
CA ILE A 163 23.04 15.58 -1.53
C ILE A 163 23.84 14.29 -1.36
N GLY A 164 25.06 14.27 -1.89
CA GLY A 164 25.96 13.12 -1.85
C GLY A 164 26.30 12.56 -3.23
N ALA A 165 27.11 11.50 -3.25
CA ALA A 165 27.46 10.80 -4.48
C ALA A 165 26.22 10.15 -5.10
N SER A 166 26.11 10.18 -6.44
CA SER A 166 25.04 9.49 -7.14
C SER A 166 25.14 7.99 -6.93
N GLN A 167 24.02 7.38 -6.56
CA GLN A 167 23.92 5.96 -6.22
C GLN A 167 22.50 5.45 -6.43
N SER A 168 22.35 4.16 -6.71
CA SER A 168 21.04 3.51 -6.66
C SER A 168 20.57 3.35 -5.21
N PRO A 169 19.25 3.36 -4.96
CA PRO A 169 18.72 2.99 -3.65
C PRO A 169 19.17 1.58 -3.24
N VAL A 170 19.56 1.41 -1.99
CA VAL A 170 19.94 0.10 -1.42
C VAL A 170 18.73 -0.71 -0.95
N ARG A 171 17.58 -0.04 -0.77
CA ARG A 171 16.29 -0.67 -0.50
C ARG A 171 15.18 0.04 -1.28
N CYS A 172 14.26 -0.76 -1.80
CA CYS A 172 13.06 -0.33 -2.49
C CYS A 172 11.88 -1.14 -1.98
N SER A 173 10.78 -0.47 -1.64
CA SER A 173 9.51 -1.12 -1.35
C SER A 173 8.36 -0.31 -1.93
N LEU A 174 7.45 -0.95 -2.65
CA LEU A 174 6.23 -0.36 -3.18
C LEU A 174 5.02 -1.08 -2.60
N ASN A 175 4.13 -0.33 -1.94
CA ASN A 175 2.95 -0.85 -1.24
C ASN A 175 3.28 -1.99 -0.25
N GLY A 176 4.45 -1.94 0.36
CA GLY A 176 4.97 -2.94 1.30
C GLY A 176 5.66 -4.15 0.65
N HIS A 177 5.73 -4.22 -0.68
CA HIS A 177 6.42 -5.28 -1.41
C HIS A 177 7.81 -4.80 -1.85
N VAL A 178 8.84 -5.61 -1.66
CA VAL A 178 10.20 -5.30 -2.11
C VAL A 178 10.22 -5.19 -3.64
N CYS A 179 10.82 -4.12 -4.16
CA CYS A 179 11.02 -3.91 -5.58
C CYS A 179 12.49 -4.08 -5.98
N ASP A 180 12.70 -4.58 -7.19
CA ASP A 180 14.00 -4.54 -7.86
C ASP A 180 14.16 -3.17 -8.56
N LEU A 181 15.39 -2.66 -8.61
CA LEU A 181 15.76 -1.37 -9.22
C LEU A 181 16.93 -1.50 -10.19
#